data_AF-A0A7U3UME5-F1
#
_entry.id   AF-A0A7U3UME5-F1
#
_cell.length_a   1.000
_cell.length_b   1.000
_cell.length_c   1.000
_cell.angle_alpha   90.00
_cell.angle_beta   90.00
_cell.angle_gamma   90.00
#
_symmetry.space_group_name_H-M   'P 1'
#
loop_
_entity.id
_entity.type
_entity.pdbx_description
1 polymer ?
#
loop_
_entity_poly.entity_id
_entity_poly.type
_entity_poly.pdbx_seq_one_letter_code
_entity_poly.pdbx_strand_id
1 'polypeptide(L)'
;MTRSAPSGADAALIAALAGLGLTVSQAQLERWRAAHYLPPHPREHLGRGRGTASHLLPQTVARAAWLAAASRQGRALPVAAAWACWAADGSPGGMARLRTAVVDQLDRYGKLLAAGNARDNNSWQRRHNAAKAAARRVPDLDQHALLRAIATTAARDPAAVAPLPRVDRGLALVLGRLLAGGGEDVGEDELLDALCQVLPEQAEALRTAAAARDAAGHGGTWEGFPLAGGWPALQHAVQAAPDHALRRAVELVTATAAALELLLVHLGSAAQAGLPAPPTGLDVEAVPDAMTTALADPMWDEWGRHMPLHSDSPAWPTVAAYQTALTLLLPGRADALAGYRERTEQLIRRTRNPVQP
;
A
#
# COMPACT_ATOMS: atom_id res chain seq x y z
N MET A 1 -4.74 -39.09 3.21
CA MET A 1 -4.44 -38.74 1.80
C MET A 1 -3.04 -39.22 1.49
N THR A 2 -2.90 -40.20 0.59
CA THR A 2 -1.60 -40.68 0.08
C THR A 2 -0.88 -39.51 -0.58
N ARG A 3 0.30 -39.16 -0.07
CA ARG A 3 1.12 -38.08 -0.64
C ARG A 3 1.61 -38.52 -2.01
N SER A 4 1.20 -37.82 -3.06
CA SER A 4 1.77 -38.01 -4.40
C SER A 4 3.25 -37.60 -4.37
N ALA A 5 4.10 -38.35 -5.07
CA ALA A 5 5.50 -37.99 -5.23
C ALA A 5 5.64 -36.56 -5.82
N PRO A 6 6.68 -35.79 -5.44
CA PRO A 6 6.87 -34.45 -5.96
C PRO A 6 7.01 -34.49 -7.47
N SER A 7 6.36 -33.55 -8.17
CA SER A 7 6.56 -33.39 -9.61
C SER A 7 8.05 -33.06 -9.90
N GLY A 8 8.54 -33.38 -11.10
CA GLY A 8 9.92 -33.05 -11.48
C GLY A 8 10.25 -31.55 -11.30
N ALA A 9 9.28 -30.67 -11.59
CA ALA A 9 9.42 -29.23 -11.38
C ALA A 9 9.43 -28.83 -9.89
N ASP A 10 8.73 -29.56 -9.02
CA ASP A 10 8.81 -29.34 -7.57
C ASP A 10 10.14 -29.79 -6.99
N ALA A 11 10.66 -30.93 -7.44
CA ALA A 11 11.99 -31.38 -7.06
C ALA A 11 13.06 -30.35 -7.49
N ALA A 12 12.96 -29.84 -8.73
CA ALA A 12 13.83 -28.78 -9.23
C ALA A 12 13.71 -27.48 -8.42
N LEU A 13 12.48 -27.09 -8.04
CA LEU A 13 12.26 -25.89 -7.22
C LEU A 13 12.86 -26.05 -5.82
N ILE A 14 12.66 -27.19 -5.17
CA ILE A 14 13.23 -27.48 -3.85
C ILE A 14 14.76 -27.47 -3.92
N ALA A 15 15.34 -28.08 -4.95
CA ALA A 15 16.79 -28.06 -5.17
C ALA A 15 17.33 -26.64 -5.39
N ALA A 16 16.65 -25.84 -6.21
CA ALA A 16 17.03 -24.44 -6.45
C ALA A 16 16.98 -23.61 -5.16
N LEU A 17 15.94 -23.78 -4.33
CA LEU A 17 15.82 -23.10 -3.03
C LEU A 17 16.88 -23.56 -2.04
N ALA A 18 17.20 -24.86 -2.01
CA ALA A 18 18.30 -25.39 -1.20
C ALA A 18 19.65 -24.79 -1.60
N GLY A 19 19.89 -24.55 -2.90
CA GLY A 19 21.06 -23.83 -3.40
C GLY A 19 21.14 -22.37 -2.92
N LEU A 20 20.01 -21.77 -2.53
CA LEU A 20 19.94 -20.45 -1.88
C LEU A 20 19.99 -20.53 -0.34
N GLY A 21 20.26 -21.70 0.23
CA GLY A 21 20.25 -21.92 1.68
C GLY A 21 18.84 -21.95 2.30
N LEU A 22 17.78 -22.09 1.50
CA LEU A 22 16.40 -22.08 1.95
C LEU A 22 15.82 -23.51 1.98
N THR A 23 15.28 -23.91 3.12
CA THR A 23 14.66 -25.22 3.28
C THR A 23 13.15 -25.13 3.11
N VAL A 24 12.61 -25.76 2.06
CA VAL A 24 11.17 -25.80 1.78
C VAL A 24 10.73 -27.25 1.52
N SER A 25 9.62 -27.66 2.15
CA SER A 25 9.03 -28.98 1.92
C SER A 25 8.01 -28.96 0.77
N GLN A 26 7.76 -30.11 0.14
CA GLN A 26 6.69 -30.26 -0.85
C GLN A 26 5.33 -29.83 -0.30
N ALA A 27 5.00 -30.22 0.95
CA ALA A 27 3.76 -29.82 1.60
C ALA A 27 3.64 -28.29 1.74
N GLN A 28 4.76 -27.58 1.93
CA GLN A 28 4.76 -26.13 1.97
C GLN A 28 4.47 -25.52 0.60
N LEU A 29 5.05 -26.05 -0.47
CA LEU A 29 4.73 -25.63 -1.84
C LEU A 29 3.26 -25.89 -2.19
N GLU A 30 2.72 -27.05 -1.81
CA GLU A 30 1.30 -27.40 -2.00
C GLU A 30 0.38 -26.41 -1.27
N ARG A 31 0.68 -26.09 -0.01
CA ARG A 31 -0.07 -25.08 0.75
C ARG A 31 -0.01 -23.70 0.10
N TRP A 32 1.17 -23.28 -0.37
CA TRP A 32 1.31 -21.98 -1.05
C TRP A 32 0.52 -21.93 -2.36
N ARG A 33 0.48 -23.01 -3.14
CA ARG A 33 -0.36 -23.08 -4.35
C ARG A 33 -1.84 -23.08 -4.02
N ALA A 34 -2.28 -23.85 -3.02
CA ALA A 34 -3.67 -23.87 -2.57
C ALA A 34 -4.14 -22.48 -2.08
N ALA A 35 -3.22 -21.69 -1.52
CA ALA A 35 -3.47 -20.32 -1.10
C ALA A 35 -3.27 -19.28 -2.23
N HIS A 36 -2.93 -19.69 -3.46
CA HIS A 36 -2.59 -18.82 -4.59
C HIS A 36 -1.39 -17.88 -4.35
N TYR A 37 -0.49 -18.26 -3.44
CA TYR A 37 0.77 -17.53 -3.23
C TYR A 37 1.82 -17.88 -4.28
N LEU A 38 1.77 -19.10 -4.80
CA LEU A 38 2.66 -19.61 -5.83
C LEU A 38 1.82 -20.09 -7.01
N PRO A 39 2.16 -19.71 -8.26
CA PRO A 39 1.43 -20.21 -9.41
C PRO A 39 1.68 -21.72 -9.61
N PRO A 40 0.77 -22.45 -10.27
CA PRO A 40 1.05 -23.80 -10.73
C PRO A 40 2.17 -23.76 -11.78
N HIS A 41 2.96 -24.84 -11.85
CA HIS A 41 3.95 -24.98 -12.92
C HIS A 41 3.24 -25.10 -14.28
N PRO A 42 3.70 -24.40 -15.33
CA PRO A 42 3.23 -24.64 -16.68
C PRO A 42 3.38 -26.11 -17.04
N ARG A 43 2.37 -26.66 -17.71
CA ARG A 43 2.35 -28.05 -18.16
C ARG A 43 2.33 -28.10 -19.67
N GLU A 44 3.14 -28.99 -20.22
CA GLU A 44 3.21 -29.28 -21.65
C GLU A 44 2.80 -30.73 -21.91
N HIS A 45 1.90 -30.93 -22.86
CA HIS A 45 1.47 -32.27 -23.28
C HIS A 45 2.47 -32.83 -24.29
N LEU A 46 3.07 -33.98 -23.98
CA LEU A 46 4.13 -34.58 -24.82
C LEU A 46 3.58 -35.38 -26.02
N GLY A 47 2.26 -35.37 -26.23
CA GLY A 47 1.56 -36.07 -27.32
C GLY A 47 1.45 -37.60 -27.13
N ARG A 48 0.57 -38.26 -27.91
CA ARG A 48 0.43 -39.73 -28.08
C ARG A 48 0.60 -40.57 -26.79
N GLY A 49 -0.10 -40.22 -25.71
CA GLY A 49 -0.05 -40.99 -24.46
C GLY A 49 1.27 -40.91 -23.68
N ARG A 50 2.19 -40.02 -24.05
CA ARG A 50 3.51 -39.83 -23.41
C ARG A 50 3.44 -38.98 -22.13
N GLY A 51 2.25 -38.66 -21.65
CA GLY A 51 2.01 -37.90 -20.43
C GLY A 51 2.22 -36.38 -20.57
N THR A 52 2.50 -35.74 -19.43
CA THR A 52 2.70 -34.29 -19.31
C THR A 52 4.04 -33.99 -18.64
N ALA A 53 4.76 -33.00 -19.15
CA ALA A 53 5.93 -32.42 -18.50
C ALA A 53 5.53 -31.13 -17.77
N SER A 54 6.16 -30.85 -16.63
CA SER A 54 6.01 -29.57 -15.93
C SER A 54 7.36 -28.86 -15.94
N HIS A 55 7.35 -27.55 -16.20
CA HIS A 55 8.57 -26.75 -16.33
C HIS A 55 8.70 -25.74 -15.19
N LEU A 56 9.90 -25.59 -14.63
CA LEU A 56 10.18 -24.60 -13.61
C LEU A 56 10.55 -23.26 -14.24
N LEU A 57 9.78 -22.21 -13.93
CA LEU A 57 10.09 -20.85 -14.38
C LEU A 57 11.02 -20.14 -13.35
N PRO A 58 11.99 -19.30 -13.80
CA PRO A 58 12.86 -18.55 -12.89
C PRO A 58 12.10 -17.67 -11.88
N GLN A 59 11.02 -17.03 -12.33
CA GLN A 59 10.15 -16.21 -11.48
C GLN A 59 9.48 -17.00 -10.35
N THR A 60 9.23 -18.30 -10.55
CA THR A 60 8.68 -19.18 -9.51
C THR A 60 9.71 -19.43 -8.41
N VAL A 61 10.99 -19.55 -8.77
CA VAL A 61 12.10 -19.68 -7.79
C VAL A 61 12.19 -18.42 -6.95
N ALA A 62 12.25 -17.24 -7.57
CA ALA A 62 12.32 -15.96 -6.87
C ALA A 62 11.13 -15.76 -5.91
N ARG A 63 9.90 -16.03 -6.37
CA ARG A 63 8.70 -15.93 -5.54
C ARG A 63 8.71 -16.92 -4.37
N ALA A 64 9.10 -18.17 -4.62
CA ALA A 64 9.18 -19.18 -3.56
C ALA A 64 10.30 -18.89 -2.54
N ALA A 65 11.42 -18.30 -2.98
CA ALA A 65 12.51 -17.88 -2.10
C ALA A 65 12.04 -16.75 -1.17
N TRP A 66 11.37 -15.74 -1.73
CA TRP A 66 10.78 -14.68 -0.94
C TRP A 66 9.69 -15.20 0.01
N LEU A 67 8.83 -16.12 -0.44
CA LEU A 67 7.83 -16.75 0.43
C LEU A 67 8.49 -17.52 1.58
N ALA A 68 9.59 -18.24 1.32
CA ALA A 68 10.33 -18.95 2.36
C ALA A 68 10.90 -17.98 3.40
N ALA A 69 11.47 -16.85 2.96
CA ALA A 69 12.00 -15.82 3.84
C ALA A 69 10.90 -15.10 4.66
N ALA A 70 9.75 -14.82 4.05
CA ALA A 70 8.64 -14.15 4.71
C ALA A 70 7.82 -15.08 5.62
N SER A 71 7.80 -16.38 5.33
CA SER A 71 7.04 -17.36 6.12
C SER A 71 7.77 -17.71 7.42
N ARG A 72 7.13 -17.46 8.56
CA ARG A 72 7.59 -17.97 9.86
C ARG A 72 6.78 -19.20 10.25
N GLN A 73 7.45 -20.20 10.82
CA GLN A 73 6.77 -21.43 11.26
C GLN A 73 5.60 -21.11 12.20
N GLY A 74 4.43 -21.67 11.89
CA GLY A 74 3.21 -21.48 12.69
C GLY A 74 2.53 -20.11 12.52
N ARG A 75 3.01 -19.24 11.62
CA ARG A 75 2.39 -17.93 11.36
C ARG A 75 1.83 -17.85 9.95
N ALA A 76 0.74 -17.11 9.80
CA ALA A 76 0.24 -16.71 8.50
C ALA A 76 1.26 -15.79 7.81
N LEU A 77 1.27 -15.80 6.48
CA LEU A 77 2.04 -14.85 5.70
C LEU A 77 1.58 -13.41 6.05
N PRO A 78 2.49 -12.43 6.16
CA PRO A 78 2.09 -11.03 6.32
C PRO A 78 1.08 -10.63 5.24
N VAL A 79 0.10 -9.78 5.60
CA VAL A 79 -0.99 -9.41 4.68
C VAL A 79 -0.45 -8.74 3.42
N ALA A 80 0.53 -7.85 3.56
CA ALA A 80 1.23 -7.21 2.44
C ALA A 80 1.76 -8.23 1.44
N ALA A 81 2.39 -9.28 1.98
CA ALA A 81 2.97 -10.33 1.20
C ALA A 81 1.90 -11.19 0.49
N ALA A 82 0.83 -11.55 1.19
CA ALA A 82 -0.30 -12.27 0.60
C ALA A 82 -0.93 -11.48 -0.57
N TRP A 83 -1.12 -10.16 -0.41
CA TRP A 83 -1.71 -9.30 -1.42
C TRP A 83 -0.83 -9.18 -2.67
N ALA A 84 0.47 -8.95 -2.48
CA ALA A 84 1.43 -8.90 -3.56
C ALA A 84 1.45 -10.21 -4.37
N CYS A 85 1.38 -11.35 -3.67
CA CYS A 85 1.28 -12.66 -4.33
C CYS A 85 0.02 -12.82 -5.16
N TRP A 86 -1.16 -12.50 -4.63
CA TRP A 86 -2.42 -12.64 -5.35
C TRP A 86 -2.50 -11.70 -6.55
N ALA A 87 -2.04 -10.46 -6.39
CA ALA A 87 -1.97 -9.50 -7.50
C ALA A 87 -1.02 -10.00 -8.60
N ALA A 88 0.16 -10.49 -8.22
CA ALA A 88 1.16 -10.98 -9.17
C ALA A 88 0.83 -12.36 -9.78
N ASP A 89 -0.04 -13.15 -9.15
CA ASP A 89 -0.61 -14.37 -9.73
C ASP A 89 -1.68 -14.03 -10.78
N GLY A 90 -2.57 -13.08 -10.46
CA GLY A 90 -3.59 -12.58 -11.40
C GLY A 90 -4.62 -13.62 -11.83
N SER A 91 -4.63 -14.83 -11.22
CA SER A 91 -5.67 -15.83 -11.49
C SER A 91 -7.02 -15.37 -10.93
N PRO A 92 -8.15 -15.81 -11.49
CA PRO A 92 -9.47 -15.47 -10.96
C PRO A 92 -9.62 -15.81 -9.46
N GLY A 93 -9.05 -16.95 -9.03
CA GLY A 93 -9.06 -17.35 -7.62
C GLY A 93 -8.21 -16.44 -6.72
N GLY A 94 -7.02 -16.03 -7.18
CA GLY A 94 -6.18 -15.05 -6.50
C GLY A 94 -6.86 -13.69 -6.40
N MET A 95 -7.46 -13.21 -7.49
CA MET A 95 -8.14 -11.92 -7.54
C MET A 95 -9.39 -11.88 -6.66
N ALA A 96 -10.18 -12.96 -6.62
CA ALA A 96 -11.32 -13.07 -5.70
C ALA A 96 -10.86 -12.96 -4.24
N ARG A 97 -9.78 -13.67 -3.86
CA ARG A 97 -9.20 -13.60 -2.51
C ARG A 97 -8.67 -12.20 -2.19
N LEU A 98 -8.00 -11.56 -3.13
CA LEU A 98 -7.49 -10.20 -2.96
C LEU A 98 -8.63 -9.21 -2.71
N ARG A 99 -9.69 -9.27 -3.53
CA ARG A 99 -10.87 -8.40 -3.37
C ARG A 99 -11.52 -8.59 -2.01
N THR A 100 -11.78 -9.83 -1.61
CA THR A 100 -12.32 -10.14 -0.28
C THR A 100 -11.41 -9.59 0.82
N ALA A 101 -10.09 -9.80 0.73
CA ALA A 101 -9.17 -9.34 1.76
C ALA A 101 -9.11 -7.81 1.88
N VAL A 102 -9.13 -7.08 0.76
CA VAL A 102 -9.18 -5.61 0.78
C VAL A 102 -10.50 -5.14 1.39
N VAL A 103 -11.63 -5.69 0.97
CA VAL A 103 -12.96 -5.33 1.51
C VAL A 103 -13.07 -5.67 3.00
N ASP A 104 -12.56 -6.80 3.45
CA ASP A 104 -12.57 -7.20 4.87
C ASP A 104 -11.74 -6.24 5.73
N GLN A 105 -10.60 -5.76 5.22
CA GLN A 105 -9.81 -4.74 5.92
C GLN A 105 -10.53 -3.41 5.96
N LEU A 106 -11.23 -3.05 4.88
CA LEU A 106 -12.07 -1.87 4.88
C LEU A 106 -13.21 -2.02 5.90
N ASP A 107 -13.92 -3.14 5.92
CA ASP A 107 -15.01 -3.38 6.88
C ASP A 107 -14.54 -3.27 8.34
N ARG A 108 -13.37 -3.84 8.66
CA ARG A 108 -12.76 -3.71 10.00
C ARG A 108 -12.51 -2.26 10.39
N TYR A 109 -12.03 -1.43 9.46
CA TYR A 109 -11.77 -0.03 9.73
C TYR A 109 -13.06 0.81 9.74
N GLY A 110 -14.01 0.53 8.87
CA GLY A 110 -15.34 1.13 8.89
C GLY A 110 -16.03 0.92 10.24
N LYS A 111 -15.96 -0.29 10.80
CA LYS A 111 -16.45 -0.58 12.16
C LYS A 111 -15.82 0.30 13.24
N LEU A 112 -14.52 0.60 13.13
CA LEU A 112 -13.83 1.52 14.05
C LEU A 112 -14.32 2.96 13.90
N LEU A 113 -14.73 3.35 12.70
CA LEU A 113 -15.36 4.64 12.40
C LEU A 113 -16.88 4.65 12.64
N ALA A 114 -17.46 3.54 13.13
CA ALA A 114 -18.90 3.34 13.25
C ALA A 114 -19.65 3.49 11.90
N ALA A 115 -18.95 3.30 10.79
CA ALA A 115 -19.50 3.26 9.44
C ALA A 115 -20.35 1.98 9.27
N GLY A 116 -21.52 2.10 8.65
CA GLY A 116 -22.43 0.96 8.42
C GLY A 116 -23.38 0.61 9.58
N ASN A 117 -23.37 1.35 10.69
CA ASN A 117 -24.43 1.19 11.70
C ASN A 117 -25.80 1.60 11.11
N ALA A 118 -26.84 0.81 11.41
CA ALA A 118 -28.20 1.12 10.99
C ALA A 118 -28.58 2.56 11.35
N ARG A 119 -29.34 3.21 10.46
CA ARG A 119 -29.86 4.57 10.61
C ARG A 119 -30.85 4.62 11.78
N ASP A 120 -30.32 4.67 12.99
CA ASP A 120 -31.06 5.04 14.19
C ASP A 120 -30.76 6.51 14.55
N ASN A 121 -31.54 7.05 15.47
CA ASN A 121 -31.45 8.44 15.92
C ASN A 121 -30.07 8.81 16.52
N ASN A 122 -29.23 7.82 16.85
CA ASN A 122 -27.92 8.03 17.47
C ASN A 122 -26.74 7.74 16.53
N SER A 123 -27.02 7.36 15.28
CA SER A 123 -26.00 6.91 14.32
C SER A 123 -24.98 8.01 13.99
N TRP A 124 -25.43 9.26 13.80
CA TRP A 124 -24.55 10.42 13.62
C TRP A 124 -23.62 10.65 14.81
N GLN A 125 -24.15 10.65 16.04
CA GLN A 125 -23.36 10.90 17.24
C GLN A 125 -22.29 9.82 17.46
N ARG A 126 -22.62 8.55 17.15
CA ARG A 126 -21.65 7.44 17.19
C ARG A 126 -20.52 7.64 16.19
N ARG A 127 -20.83 8.01 14.94
CA ARG A 127 -19.83 8.31 13.90
C ARG A 127 -18.98 9.52 14.27
N HIS A 128 -19.59 10.59 14.78
CA HIS A 128 -18.87 11.76 15.29
C HIS A 128 -17.89 11.38 16.42
N ASN A 129 -18.34 10.62 17.42
CA ASN A 129 -17.50 10.18 18.54
C ASN A 129 -16.36 9.27 18.06
N ALA A 130 -16.63 8.37 17.12
CA ALA A 130 -15.64 7.49 16.52
C ALA A 130 -14.59 8.27 15.73
N ALA A 131 -15.01 9.21 14.88
CA ALA A 131 -14.13 10.11 14.14
C ALA A 131 -13.27 10.96 15.08
N LYS A 132 -13.86 11.48 16.17
CA LYS A 132 -13.11 12.21 17.21
C LYS A 132 -12.08 11.32 17.91
N ALA A 133 -12.41 10.06 18.19
CA ALA A 133 -11.47 9.11 18.78
C ALA A 133 -10.34 8.75 17.79
N ALA A 134 -10.64 8.61 16.51
CA ALA A 134 -9.64 8.38 15.46
C ALA A 134 -8.73 9.61 15.26
N ALA A 135 -9.29 10.82 15.22
CA ALA A 135 -8.53 12.08 15.11
C ALA A 135 -7.57 12.28 16.30
N ARG A 136 -7.95 11.85 17.51
CA ARG A 136 -7.07 11.84 18.68
C ARG A 136 -5.91 10.84 18.59
N ARG A 137 -6.06 9.81 17.76
CA ARG A 137 -5.04 8.77 17.53
C ARG A 137 -4.13 9.09 16.34
N VAL A 138 -4.36 10.18 15.61
CA VAL A 138 -3.40 10.69 14.63
C VAL A 138 -2.08 10.85 15.39
N PRO A 139 -1.06 10.02 15.09
CA PRO A 139 0.13 9.93 15.93
C PRO A 139 0.80 11.30 16.05
N ASP A 140 1.31 11.62 17.23
CA ASP A 140 2.28 12.73 17.39
C ASP A 140 3.61 12.43 16.66
N LEU A 141 3.78 11.19 16.19
CA LEU A 141 4.89 10.77 15.34
C LEU A 141 4.70 11.33 13.93
N ASP A 142 5.19 12.56 13.77
CA ASP A 142 5.37 13.23 12.50
C ASP A 142 6.48 12.52 11.70
N GLN A 143 6.07 11.50 10.94
CA GLN A 143 6.97 10.73 10.08
C GLN A 143 7.76 11.64 9.14
N HIS A 144 7.11 12.68 8.59
CA HIS A 144 7.79 13.63 7.73
C HIS A 144 8.86 14.41 8.49
N ALA A 145 8.60 14.90 9.71
CA ALA A 145 9.63 15.57 10.51
C ALA A 145 10.83 14.66 10.83
N LEU A 146 10.58 13.37 11.14
CA LEU A 146 11.65 12.39 11.37
C LEU A 146 12.53 12.21 10.11
N LEU A 147 11.90 12.01 8.95
CA LEU A 147 12.61 11.75 7.70
C LEU A 147 13.27 13.00 7.15
N ARG A 148 12.65 14.16 7.35
CA ARG A 148 13.26 15.46 7.08
C ARG A 148 14.53 15.63 7.90
N ALA A 149 14.51 15.34 9.20
CA ALA A 149 15.70 15.44 10.04
C ALA A 149 16.85 14.52 9.55
N ILE A 150 16.51 13.31 9.10
CA ILE A 150 17.47 12.40 8.46
C ILE A 150 18.02 13.00 7.16
N ALA A 151 17.15 13.47 6.26
CA ALA A 151 17.52 14.01 4.96
C ALA A 151 18.39 15.27 5.08
N THR A 152 18.01 16.21 5.95
CA THR A 152 18.77 17.45 6.16
C THR A 152 20.12 17.18 6.81
N THR A 153 20.21 16.19 7.70
CA THR A 153 21.49 15.75 8.28
C THR A 153 22.40 15.14 7.22
N ALA A 154 21.86 14.27 6.37
CA ALA A 154 22.60 13.64 5.28
C ALA A 154 23.08 14.67 4.23
N ALA A 155 22.21 15.59 3.83
CA ALA A 155 22.51 16.66 2.87
C ALA A 155 23.36 17.79 3.46
N ARG A 156 23.48 17.87 4.79
CA ARG A 156 24.07 19.00 5.52
C ARG A 156 23.42 20.35 5.17
N ASP A 157 22.14 20.32 4.84
CA ASP A 157 21.34 21.49 4.48
C ASP A 157 19.97 21.44 5.20
N PRO A 158 19.69 22.34 6.15
CA PRO A 158 18.41 22.39 6.86
C PRO A 158 17.22 22.77 5.96
N ALA A 159 17.49 23.35 4.79
CA ALA A 159 16.49 23.74 3.79
C ALA A 159 16.26 22.67 2.69
N ALA A 160 17.01 21.56 2.71
CA ALA A 160 16.92 20.51 1.68
C ALA A 160 15.49 19.96 1.49
N VAL A 161 14.73 19.87 2.58
CA VAL A 161 13.33 19.43 2.57
C VAL A 161 12.49 20.46 3.31
N ALA A 162 11.44 20.94 2.67
CA ALA A 162 10.49 21.88 3.29
C ALA A 162 9.69 21.19 4.42
N PRO A 163 9.35 21.88 5.51
CA PRO A 163 8.40 21.35 6.49
C PRO A 163 7.03 21.14 5.84
N LEU A 164 6.38 20.03 6.18
CA LEU A 164 4.94 19.88 5.98
C LEU A 164 4.17 20.28 7.23
N PRO A 165 2.98 20.89 7.08
CA PRO A 165 2.10 21.15 8.21
C PRO A 165 1.71 19.82 8.86
N ARG A 166 1.67 19.81 10.20
CA ARG A 166 1.14 18.66 10.93
C ARG A 166 -0.31 18.44 10.52
N VAL A 167 -0.72 17.17 10.49
CA VAL A 167 -2.11 16.80 10.25
C VAL A 167 -2.98 17.47 11.32
N ASP A 168 -3.78 18.46 10.91
CA ASP A 168 -4.66 19.18 11.81
C ASP A 168 -5.76 18.26 12.33
N ARG A 169 -6.03 18.33 13.64
CA ARG A 169 -7.03 17.48 14.29
C ARG A 169 -8.46 17.83 13.86
N GLY A 170 -8.72 19.09 13.52
CA GLY A 170 -9.99 19.54 12.97
C GLY A 170 -10.24 18.93 11.60
N LEU A 171 -9.28 19.05 10.68
CA LEU A 171 -9.37 18.41 9.37
C LEU A 171 -9.49 16.88 9.49
N ALA A 172 -8.71 16.23 10.37
CA ALA A 172 -8.81 14.79 10.60
C ALA A 172 -10.20 14.37 11.13
N LEU A 173 -10.84 15.19 11.97
CA LEU A 173 -12.21 14.96 12.44
C LEU A 173 -13.22 15.07 11.30
N VAL A 174 -13.13 16.12 10.48
CA VAL A 174 -14.01 16.34 9.33
C VAL A 174 -13.87 15.21 8.32
N LEU A 175 -12.64 14.84 7.94
CA LEU A 175 -12.38 13.69 7.07
C LEU A 175 -12.88 12.38 7.67
N GLY A 176 -12.70 12.17 8.98
CA GLY A 176 -13.21 10.98 9.67
C GLY A 176 -14.74 10.86 9.61
N ARG A 177 -15.47 11.97 9.75
CA ARG A 177 -16.93 12.02 9.62
C ARG A 177 -17.38 11.81 8.17
N LEU A 178 -16.73 12.48 7.22
CA LEU A 178 -16.98 12.32 5.79
C LEU A 178 -16.75 10.86 5.36
N LEU A 179 -15.68 10.22 5.86
CA LEU A 179 -15.45 8.79 5.61
C LEU A 179 -16.53 7.92 6.27
N ALA A 180 -16.97 8.23 7.49
CA ALA A 180 -17.92 7.40 8.21
C ALA A 180 -19.36 7.48 7.68
N GLY A 181 -19.83 8.69 7.35
CA GLY A 181 -21.23 8.98 6.99
C GLY A 181 -21.41 9.69 5.66
N GLY A 182 -20.33 9.96 4.92
CA GLY A 182 -20.39 10.66 3.64
C GLY A 182 -20.85 12.11 3.79
N GLY A 183 -21.44 12.61 2.72
CA GLY A 183 -21.99 13.96 2.64
C GLY A 183 -23.22 14.22 3.50
N GLU A 184 -23.82 13.18 4.08
CA GLU A 184 -24.90 13.33 5.08
C GLU A 184 -24.35 13.83 6.43
N ASP A 185 -23.08 13.51 6.73
CA ASP A 185 -22.45 13.82 8.01
C ASP A 185 -21.58 15.07 7.95
N VAL A 186 -21.19 15.53 6.77
CA VAL A 186 -20.30 16.68 6.56
C VAL A 186 -20.87 17.49 5.39
N GLY A 187 -21.01 18.79 5.57
CA GLY A 187 -21.38 19.71 4.48
C GLY A 187 -20.16 20.12 3.65
N GLU A 188 -20.36 20.52 2.39
CA GLU A 188 -19.26 21.00 1.54
C GLU A 188 -18.55 22.21 2.17
N ASP A 189 -19.30 23.15 2.74
CA ASP A 189 -18.76 24.31 3.47
C ASP A 189 -17.90 23.90 4.67
N GLU A 190 -18.32 22.89 5.44
CA GLU A 190 -17.56 22.38 6.59
C GLU A 190 -16.22 21.79 6.14
N LEU A 191 -16.20 21.05 5.03
CA LEU A 191 -14.97 20.52 4.45
C LEU A 191 -14.08 21.65 3.90
N LEU A 192 -14.67 22.61 3.17
CA LEU A 192 -13.97 23.74 2.59
C LEU A 192 -13.31 24.61 3.67
N ASP A 193 -14.04 24.92 4.74
CA ASP A 193 -13.53 25.69 5.88
C ASP A 193 -12.37 24.96 6.56
N ALA A 194 -12.50 23.65 6.79
CA ALA A 194 -11.43 22.84 7.36
C ALA A 194 -10.18 22.81 6.46
N LEU A 195 -10.35 22.71 5.14
CA LEU A 195 -9.24 22.76 4.18
C LEU A 195 -8.58 24.15 4.15
N CYS A 196 -9.37 25.22 4.11
CA CYS A 196 -8.87 26.60 4.13
C CYS A 196 -8.10 26.91 5.42
N GLN A 197 -8.50 26.32 6.55
CA GLN A 197 -7.81 26.48 7.83
C GLN A 197 -6.41 25.83 7.81
N VAL A 198 -6.27 24.66 7.16
CA VAL A 198 -5.00 23.91 7.09
C VAL A 198 -4.10 24.41 5.96
N LEU A 199 -4.69 24.95 4.89
CA LEU A 199 -4.00 25.42 3.69
C LEU A 199 -4.33 26.90 3.43
N PRO A 200 -3.93 27.82 4.33
CA PRO A 200 -4.30 29.23 4.20
C PRO A 200 -3.81 29.86 2.90
N GLU A 201 -2.66 29.42 2.38
CA GLU A 201 -2.11 29.89 1.11
C GLU A 201 -2.95 29.46 -0.11
N GLN A 202 -3.74 28.38 0.02
CA GLN A 202 -4.62 27.87 -1.03
C GLN A 202 -6.09 28.26 -0.82
N ALA A 203 -6.42 28.90 0.30
CA ALA A 203 -7.80 29.19 0.69
C ALA A 203 -8.58 29.96 -0.40
N GLU A 204 -7.95 30.94 -1.06
CA GLU A 204 -8.59 31.70 -2.12
C GLU A 204 -8.88 30.84 -3.37
N ALA A 205 -7.93 29.99 -3.77
CA ALA A 205 -8.10 29.09 -4.89
C ALA A 205 -9.19 28.04 -4.60
N LEU A 206 -9.22 27.50 -3.38
CA LEU A 206 -10.23 26.55 -2.92
C LEU A 206 -11.63 27.17 -2.92
N ARG A 207 -11.78 28.39 -2.39
CA ARG A 207 -13.06 29.12 -2.41
C ARG A 207 -13.50 29.50 -3.82
N THR A 208 -12.57 29.90 -4.68
CA THR A 208 -12.85 30.19 -6.09
C THR A 208 -13.36 28.93 -6.81
N ALA A 209 -12.71 27.78 -6.58
CA ALA A 209 -13.14 26.52 -7.15
C ALA A 209 -14.53 26.08 -6.64
N ALA A 210 -14.80 26.25 -5.34
CA ALA A 210 -16.11 26.00 -4.75
C ALA A 210 -17.19 26.92 -5.34
N ALA A 211 -16.94 28.24 -5.40
CA ALA A 211 -17.87 29.19 -6.00
C ALA A 211 -18.15 28.92 -7.49
N ALA A 212 -17.15 28.48 -8.26
CA ALA A 212 -17.32 28.08 -9.65
C ALA A 212 -18.20 26.84 -9.79
N ARG A 213 -18.06 25.87 -8.88
CA ARG A 213 -18.91 24.67 -8.80
C ARG A 213 -20.35 25.03 -8.41
N ASP A 214 -20.53 25.95 -7.46
CA ASP A 214 -21.84 26.47 -7.05
C ASP A 214 -22.54 27.16 -8.23
N ALA A 215 -21.81 28.01 -8.97
CA ALA A 215 -22.32 28.70 -10.16
C ALA A 215 -22.70 27.73 -11.29
N ALA A 216 -22.07 26.55 -11.35
CA ALA A 216 -22.44 25.47 -12.26
C ALA A 216 -23.67 24.65 -11.80
N GLY A 217 -24.27 24.99 -10.66
CA GLY A 217 -25.45 24.32 -10.11
C GLY A 217 -25.15 23.09 -9.26
N HIS A 218 -23.88 22.85 -8.92
CA HIS A 218 -23.46 21.72 -8.09
C HIS A 218 -23.24 22.10 -6.62
N GLY A 219 -23.59 23.34 -6.23
CA GLY A 219 -23.30 23.85 -4.90
C GLY A 219 -24.17 23.24 -3.80
N GLY A 220 -23.54 22.89 -2.69
CA GLY A 220 -24.19 22.19 -1.57
C GLY A 220 -24.60 20.76 -1.91
N THR A 221 -24.22 20.27 -3.10
CA THR A 221 -24.46 18.89 -3.52
C THR A 221 -23.12 18.21 -3.69
N TRP A 222 -22.93 17.06 -3.06
CA TRP A 222 -21.70 16.28 -3.22
C TRP A 222 -21.56 15.62 -4.61
N GLU A 223 -22.25 16.12 -5.62
CA GLU A 223 -22.30 15.56 -6.97
C GLU A 223 -20.90 15.54 -7.60
N GLY A 224 -20.48 14.37 -8.09
CA GLY A 224 -19.15 14.19 -8.67
C GLY A 224 -17.98 14.18 -7.67
N PHE A 225 -18.21 14.41 -6.38
CA PHE A 225 -17.16 14.25 -5.37
C PHE A 225 -17.03 12.77 -4.99
N PRO A 226 -15.89 12.10 -5.25
CA PRO A 226 -15.84 10.64 -5.14
C PRO A 226 -16.04 10.11 -3.71
N LEU A 227 -15.69 10.89 -2.68
CA LEU A 227 -15.85 10.52 -1.27
C LEU A 227 -17.21 10.92 -0.68
N ALA A 228 -18.13 11.47 -1.48
CA ALA A 228 -19.49 11.83 -1.08
C ALA A 228 -20.24 10.66 -0.43
N GLY A 229 -20.05 9.46 -0.98
CA GLY A 229 -20.67 8.24 -0.46
C GLY A 229 -19.93 7.63 0.73
N GLY A 230 -18.89 8.29 1.26
CA GLY A 230 -18.12 7.85 2.44
C GLY A 230 -17.60 6.42 2.32
N TRP A 231 -17.75 5.66 3.41
CA TRP A 231 -17.27 4.29 3.52
C TRP A 231 -17.86 3.33 2.46
N PRO A 232 -19.19 3.34 2.22
CA PRO A 232 -19.78 2.56 1.13
C PRO A 232 -19.16 2.83 -0.26
N ALA A 233 -18.79 4.08 -0.57
CA ALA A 233 -18.16 4.40 -1.86
C ALA A 233 -16.80 3.72 -2.02
N LEU A 234 -15.98 3.68 -0.96
CA LEU A 234 -14.70 2.98 -0.96
C LEU A 234 -14.85 1.47 -1.15
N GLN A 235 -15.81 0.86 -0.44
CA GLN A 235 -16.10 -0.56 -0.60
C GLN A 235 -16.63 -0.88 -1.99
N HIS A 236 -17.54 -0.05 -2.51
CA HIS A 236 -18.08 -0.20 -3.85
C HIS A 236 -17.00 -0.07 -4.93
N ALA A 237 -16.09 0.92 -4.80
CA ALA A 237 -14.97 1.07 -5.72
C ALA A 237 -14.11 -0.21 -5.79
N VAL A 238 -13.81 -0.81 -4.63
CA VAL A 238 -13.09 -2.09 -4.59
C VAL A 238 -13.93 -3.24 -5.12
N GLN A 239 -15.24 -3.30 -4.90
CA GLN A 239 -16.07 -4.42 -5.37
C GLN A 239 -16.33 -4.37 -6.88
N ALA A 240 -16.59 -3.18 -7.43
CA ALA A 240 -16.95 -2.96 -8.82
C ALA A 240 -15.74 -2.88 -9.75
N ALA A 241 -14.53 -2.61 -9.23
CA ALA A 241 -13.33 -2.49 -10.06
C ALA A 241 -13.05 -3.80 -10.84
N PRO A 242 -12.75 -3.73 -12.15
CA PRO A 242 -12.31 -4.91 -12.88
C PRO A 242 -10.99 -5.45 -12.30
N ASP A 243 -10.75 -6.75 -12.42
CA ASP A 243 -9.59 -7.43 -11.80
C ASP A 243 -8.25 -6.76 -12.16
N HIS A 244 -8.07 -6.33 -13.40
CA HIS A 244 -6.83 -5.65 -13.82
C HIS A 244 -6.62 -4.30 -13.12
N ALA A 245 -7.70 -3.55 -12.83
CA ALA A 245 -7.61 -2.28 -12.12
C ALA A 245 -7.31 -2.49 -10.63
N LEU A 246 -8.00 -3.45 -9.99
CA LEU A 246 -7.72 -3.83 -8.60
C LEU A 246 -6.28 -4.32 -8.44
N ARG A 247 -5.83 -5.19 -9.35
CA ARG A 247 -4.45 -5.68 -9.40
C ARG A 247 -3.47 -4.50 -9.49
N ARG A 248 -3.65 -3.61 -10.46
CA ARG A 248 -2.79 -2.43 -10.65
C ARG A 248 -2.74 -1.55 -9.41
N ALA A 249 -3.89 -1.27 -8.79
CA ALA A 249 -3.96 -0.45 -7.58
C ALA A 249 -3.21 -1.09 -6.40
N VAL A 250 -3.41 -2.38 -6.16
CA VAL A 250 -2.71 -3.12 -5.09
C VAL A 250 -1.21 -3.20 -5.38
N GLU A 251 -0.80 -3.51 -6.61
CA GLU A 251 0.62 -3.52 -7.01
C GLU A 251 1.26 -2.15 -6.81
N LEU A 252 0.59 -1.05 -7.18
CA LEU A 252 1.10 0.30 -6.94
C LEU A 252 1.25 0.59 -5.46
N VAL A 253 0.23 0.34 -4.63
CA VAL A 253 0.31 0.61 -3.18
C VAL A 253 1.39 -0.24 -2.52
N THR A 254 1.43 -1.54 -2.81
CA THR A 254 2.38 -2.47 -2.16
C THR A 254 3.82 -2.26 -2.63
N ALA A 255 4.06 -2.11 -3.93
CA ALA A 255 5.41 -1.92 -4.46
C ALA A 255 5.98 -0.55 -4.07
N THR A 256 5.16 0.51 -4.10
CA THR A 256 5.60 1.84 -3.67
C THR A 256 5.93 1.84 -2.18
N ALA A 257 5.14 1.16 -1.35
CA ALA A 257 5.41 1.06 0.08
C ALA A 257 6.71 0.29 0.35
N ALA A 258 6.96 -0.79 -0.39
CA ALA A 258 8.21 -1.54 -0.30
C ALA A 258 9.42 -0.73 -0.78
N ALA A 259 9.30 0.04 -1.87
CA ALA A 259 10.36 0.93 -2.35
C ALA A 259 10.70 2.01 -1.33
N LEU A 260 9.67 2.62 -0.70
CA LEU A 260 9.90 3.54 0.41
C LEU A 260 10.53 2.86 1.61
N GLU A 261 10.02 1.70 2.05
CA GLU A 261 10.60 0.96 3.17
C GLU A 261 12.09 0.66 2.92
N LEU A 262 12.46 0.27 1.70
CA LEU A 262 13.86 0.10 1.32
C LEU A 262 14.64 1.42 1.50
N LEU A 263 14.21 2.52 0.86
CA LEU A 263 14.87 3.82 1.04
C LEU A 263 15.04 4.20 2.52
N LEU A 264 14.02 3.95 3.34
CA LEU A 264 13.98 4.27 4.76
C LEU A 264 14.94 3.41 5.59
N VAL A 265 14.92 2.09 5.38
CA VAL A 265 15.82 1.15 6.07
C VAL A 265 17.28 1.46 5.71
N HIS A 266 17.54 1.76 4.44
CA HIS A 266 18.87 2.07 3.91
C HIS A 266 19.42 3.42 4.37
N LEU A 267 18.62 4.48 4.31
CA LEU A 267 19.08 5.84 4.57
C LEU A 267 18.92 6.23 6.05
N GLY A 268 17.87 5.77 6.73
CA GLY A 268 17.55 6.19 8.10
C GLY A 268 18.51 5.63 9.14
N SER A 269 18.77 4.33 9.11
CA SER A 269 19.59 3.64 10.12
C SER A 269 21.06 4.05 10.04
N ALA A 270 21.57 4.26 8.83
CA ALA A 270 22.95 4.66 8.55
C ALA A 270 23.21 6.13 8.93
N ALA A 271 22.32 7.02 8.48
CA ALA A 271 22.45 8.46 8.70
C ALA A 271 22.31 8.85 10.18
N GLN A 272 21.41 8.20 10.95
CA GLN A 272 21.25 8.51 12.38
C GLN A 272 22.45 8.09 13.23
N ALA A 273 23.20 7.06 12.81
CA ALA A 273 24.32 6.53 13.58
C ALA A 273 25.70 7.01 13.09
N GLY A 274 25.75 7.74 11.97
CA GLY A 274 27.02 8.05 11.29
C GLY A 274 27.76 6.78 10.83
N LEU A 275 27.04 5.68 10.67
CA LEU A 275 27.57 4.37 10.31
C LEU A 275 27.36 4.12 8.81
N PRO A 276 28.21 3.29 8.17
CA PRO A 276 27.91 2.79 6.85
C PRO A 276 26.57 2.03 6.87
N ALA A 277 25.81 2.12 5.78
CA ALA A 277 24.53 1.43 5.68
C ALA A 277 24.70 -0.07 5.91
N PRO A 278 23.81 -0.72 6.69
CA PRO A 278 23.90 -2.15 6.91
C PRO A 278 23.86 -2.87 5.56
N PRO A 279 24.69 -3.91 5.34
CA PRO A 279 24.60 -4.70 4.13
C PRO A 279 23.21 -5.33 4.13
N THR A 280 22.37 -4.90 3.20
CA THR A 280 21.16 -5.62 2.89
C THR A 280 21.56 -6.87 2.15
N GLY A 281 20.89 -8.00 2.40
CA GLY A 281 20.99 -9.17 1.51
C GLY A 281 20.48 -8.89 0.08
N LEU A 282 20.20 -7.63 -0.25
CA LEU A 282 19.82 -7.08 -1.54
C LEU A 282 20.99 -6.21 -1.97
N ASP A 283 21.62 -6.52 -3.11
CA ASP A 283 22.68 -5.71 -3.72
C ASP A 283 22.12 -4.36 -4.21
N VAL A 284 21.78 -3.44 -3.29
CA VAL A 284 21.20 -2.14 -3.60
C VAL A 284 21.83 -1.00 -2.81
N GLU A 285 21.93 0.17 -3.45
CA GLU A 285 22.46 1.42 -2.91
C GLU A 285 21.48 2.56 -3.24
N ALA A 286 21.25 3.47 -2.28
CA ALA A 286 20.43 4.65 -2.50
C ALA A 286 21.30 5.84 -2.96
N VAL A 287 20.79 6.65 -3.88
CA VAL A 287 21.47 7.88 -4.34
C VAL A 287 21.59 8.89 -3.18
N PRO A 288 22.66 9.71 -3.07
CA PRO A 288 22.87 10.64 -1.95
C PRO A 288 21.69 11.55 -1.61
N ASP A 289 20.88 11.96 -2.61
CA ASP A 289 19.71 12.84 -2.43
C ASP A 289 18.36 12.11 -2.53
N ALA A 290 18.37 10.78 -2.42
CA ALA A 290 17.18 9.95 -2.60
C ALA A 290 16.06 10.33 -1.62
N MET A 291 16.38 10.49 -0.34
CA MET A 291 15.36 10.87 0.65
C MET A 291 14.79 12.26 0.34
N THR A 292 15.64 13.24 0.04
CA THR A 292 15.21 14.60 -0.31
C THR A 292 14.28 14.61 -1.52
N THR A 293 14.66 13.89 -2.58
CA THR A 293 13.86 13.78 -3.80
C THR A 293 12.52 13.12 -3.55
N ALA A 294 12.48 12.04 -2.77
CA ALA A 294 11.24 11.35 -2.42
C ALA A 294 10.31 12.24 -1.57
N LEU A 295 10.86 12.95 -0.58
CA LEU A 295 10.09 13.81 0.33
C LEU A 295 9.58 15.10 -0.33
N ALA A 296 10.21 15.57 -1.41
CA ALA A 296 9.79 16.74 -2.17
C ALA A 296 8.65 16.44 -3.18
N ASP A 297 8.35 15.16 -3.41
CA ASP A 297 7.27 14.77 -4.33
C ASP A 297 5.89 15.08 -3.74
N PRO A 298 4.94 15.64 -4.50
CA PRO A 298 3.57 15.85 -4.03
C PRO A 298 2.91 14.57 -3.50
N MET A 299 3.24 13.40 -4.06
CA MET A 299 2.72 12.11 -3.59
C MET A 299 3.24 11.72 -2.20
N TRP A 300 4.34 12.31 -1.73
CA TRP A 300 4.75 12.14 -0.34
C TRP A 300 3.71 12.72 0.63
N ASP A 301 3.21 13.93 0.36
CA ASP A 301 2.21 14.58 1.21
C ASP A 301 0.84 13.87 1.13
N GLU A 302 0.43 13.49 -0.08
CA GLU A 302 -0.89 12.88 -0.33
C GLU A 302 -0.99 11.40 0.03
N TRP A 303 0.14 10.69 0.06
CA TRP A 303 0.19 9.23 0.23
C TRP A 303 1.34 8.78 1.13
N GLY A 304 2.58 9.19 0.85
CA GLY A 304 3.78 8.67 1.50
C GLY A 304 3.79 8.82 3.03
N ARG A 305 3.54 10.03 3.54
CA ARG A 305 3.51 10.33 4.99
C ARG A 305 2.37 9.64 5.75
N HIS A 306 1.41 9.07 5.03
CA HIS A 306 0.25 8.38 5.60
C HIS A 306 0.41 6.87 5.59
N MET A 307 1.41 6.34 4.89
CA MET A 307 1.73 4.91 4.89
C MET A 307 2.60 4.54 6.09
N PRO A 308 2.30 3.44 6.80
CA PRO A 308 3.23 2.91 7.79
C PRO A 308 4.57 2.57 7.14
N LEU A 309 5.67 2.99 7.77
CA LEU A 309 7.03 2.83 7.24
C LEU A 309 7.48 1.37 7.10
N HIS A 310 6.81 0.44 7.78
CA HIS A 310 7.13 -0.99 7.76
C HIS A 310 5.90 -1.84 7.46
N SER A 311 6.07 -2.84 6.59
CA SER A 311 5.00 -3.79 6.24
C SER A 311 4.50 -4.63 7.40
N ASP A 312 5.31 -4.78 8.46
CA ASP A 312 4.96 -5.52 9.68
C ASP A 312 4.11 -4.70 10.66
N SER A 313 3.87 -3.41 10.38
CA SER A 313 2.99 -2.59 11.21
C SER A 313 1.57 -3.15 11.24
N PRO A 314 0.92 -3.27 12.42
CA PRO A 314 -0.46 -3.73 12.51
C PRO A 314 -1.46 -2.80 11.79
N ALA A 315 -1.08 -1.54 11.54
CA ALA A 315 -1.89 -0.59 10.79
C ALA A 315 -1.73 -0.75 9.26
N TRP A 316 -0.66 -1.39 8.79
CA TRP A 316 -0.34 -1.49 7.37
C TRP A 316 -1.49 -2.07 6.54
N PRO A 317 -2.13 -3.19 6.92
CA PRO A 317 -3.22 -3.77 6.12
C PRO A 317 -4.39 -2.81 5.92
N THR A 318 -4.74 -2.06 6.97
CA THR A 318 -5.83 -1.10 6.94
C THR A 318 -5.51 0.09 6.05
N VAL A 319 -4.31 0.68 6.21
CA VAL A 319 -3.91 1.83 5.39
C VAL A 319 -3.75 1.40 3.92
N ALA A 320 -3.16 0.23 3.65
CA ALA A 320 -3.04 -0.29 2.30
C ALA A 320 -4.42 -0.54 1.66
N ALA A 321 -5.41 -1.06 2.41
CA ALA A 321 -6.77 -1.22 1.92
C ALA A 321 -7.40 0.12 1.53
N TYR A 322 -7.28 1.10 2.41
CA TYR A 322 -7.79 2.45 2.21
C TYR A 322 -7.14 3.13 0.99
N GLN A 323 -5.81 3.08 0.88
CA GLN A 323 -5.08 3.65 -0.25
C GLN A 323 -5.38 2.91 -1.56
N THR A 324 -5.61 1.60 -1.53
CA THR A 324 -6.06 0.84 -2.70
C THR A 324 -7.43 1.34 -3.17
N ALA A 325 -8.38 1.50 -2.24
CA ALA A 325 -9.71 2.02 -2.56
C ALA A 325 -9.65 3.45 -3.10
N LEU A 326 -8.86 4.34 -2.49
CA LEU A 326 -8.65 5.69 -3.00
C LEU A 326 -8.03 5.70 -4.41
N THR A 327 -7.07 4.82 -4.67
CA THR A 327 -6.42 4.70 -5.98
C THR A 327 -7.40 4.27 -7.07
N LEU A 328 -8.39 3.46 -6.73
CA LEU A 328 -9.48 3.07 -7.63
C LEU A 328 -10.55 4.14 -7.79
N LEU A 329 -10.82 4.89 -6.71
CA LEU A 329 -11.91 5.86 -6.64
C LEU A 329 -11.56 7.23 -7.21
N LEU A 330 -10.31 7.70 -7.02
CA LEU A 330 -9.89 9.05 -7.37
C LEU A 330 -9.24 9.08 -8.78
N PRO A 331 -9.77 9.88 -9.72
CA PRO A 331 -9.17 10.05 -11.04
C PRO A 331 -7.71 10.49 -10.97
N GLY A 332 -6.86 9.92 -11.83
CA GLY A 332 -5.43 10.28 -11.94
C GLY A 332 -4.53 9.77 -10.81
N ARG A 333 -5.10 9.32 -9.68
CA ARG A 333 -4.30 8.88 -8.52
C ARG A 333 -3.41 7.67 -8.82
N ALA A 334 -3.90 6.73 -9.64
CA ALA A 334 -3.11 5.57 -10.07
C ALA A 334 -1.87 5.98 -10.89
N ASP A 335 -2.00 6.98 -11.76
CA ASP A 335 -0.89 7.45 -12.59
C ASP A 335 0.09 8.30 -11.78
N ALA A 336 -0.42 9.15 -10.86
CA ALA A 336 0.42 9.90 -9.92
C ALA A 336 1.25 8.97 -9.02
N LEU A 337 0.63 7.93 -8.46
CA LEU A 337 1.31 6.93 -7.64
C LEU A 337 2.31 6.10 -8.47
N ALA A 338 1.99 5.79 -9.72
CA ALA A 338 2.92 5.11 -10.63
C ALA A 338 4.17 5.96 -10.92
N GLY A 339 3.99 7.25 -11.19
CA GLY A 339 5.11 8.19 -11.40
C GLY A 339 5.96 8.35 -10.15
N TYR A 340 5.33 8.41 -8.97
CA TYR A 340 6.06 8.45 -7.70
C TYR A 340 6.85 7.17 -7.43
N ARG A 341 6.25 5.99 -7.72
CA ARG A 341 6.95 4.70 -7.63
C ARG A 341 8.18 4.68 -8.53
N GLU A 342 8.01 5.05 -9.80
CA GLU A 342 9.11 5.05 -10.77
C GLU A 342 10.27 5.94 -10.30
N ARG A 343 9.97 7.17 -9.85
CA ARG A 343 10.98 8.06 -9.26
C ARG A 343 11.64 7.42 -8.05
N THR A 344 10.87 6.84 -7.13
CA THR A 344 11.39 6.17 -5.92
C THR A 344 12.30 4.98 -6.27
N GLU A 345 11.94 4.18 -7.27
CA GLU A 345 12.73 3.05 -7.76
C GLU A 345 14.03 3.51 -8.43
N GLN A 346 14.02 4.60 -9.20
CA GLN A 346 15.24 5.17 -9.81
C GLN A 346 16.25 5.67 -8.76
N LEU A 347 15.78 5.99 -7.56
CA LEU A 347 16.62 6.38 -6.42
C LEU A 347 17.30 5.18 -5.75
N ILE A 348 16.88 3.94 -6.06
CA ILE A 348 17.47 2.69 -5.59
C ILE A 348 18.24 2.04 -6.76
N ARG A 349 19.56 2.05 -6.69
CA ARG A 349 20.43 1.42 -7.70
C ARG A 349 20.81 0.02 -7.25
N ARG A 350 20.91 -0.94 -8.17
CA ARG A 350 21.62 -2.19 -7.84
C ARG A 350 23.11 -1.92 -7.77
N THR A 351 23.77 -2.34 -6.69
CA THR A 351 25.23 -2.34 -6.66
C THR A 351 25.69 -3.27 -7.77
N ARG A 352 26.47 -2.75 -8.72
CA ARG A 352 27.17 -3.61 -9.67
C ARG A 352 28.11 -4.46 -8.82
N ASN A 353 27.85 -5.76 -8.72
CA ASN A 353 28.83 -6.68 -8.17
C ASN A 353 30.13 -6.42 -8.94
N PRO A 354 31.22 -5.97 -8.27
CA PRO A 354 32.51 -5.93 -8.91
C PRO A 354 32.79 -7.39 -9.25
N VAL A 355 32.70 -7.72 -10.53
CA VAL A 355 33.06 -9.03 -11.05
C VAL A 355 34.47 -9.29 -10.51
N GLN A 356 34.58 -10.32 -9.65
CA GLN A 356 35.87 -10.83 -9.20
C GLN A 356 36.66 -11.20 -10.47
N PRO A 357 37.89 -10.67 -10.65
CA PRO A 357 38.71 -10.91 -11.83
C PRO A 357 39.09 -12.38 -12.01
#